data_AF-A0A0H5QSF8-F1
#
_entry.id   AF-A0A0H5QSF8-F1
#
_cell.length_a   1.000
_cell.length_b   1.000
_cell.length_c   1.000
_cell.angle_alpha   90.00
_cell.angle_beta   90.00
_cell.angle_gamma   90.00
#
_symmetry.space_group_name_H-M   'P 1'
#
loop_
_entity.id
_entity.type
_entity.pdbx_description
1 polymer ?
#
loop_
_entity_poly.entity_id
_entity_poly.type
_entity_poly.pdbx_seq_one_letter_code
_entity_poly.pdbx_strand_id
1 'polypeptide(L)'
;LEKAQSTLGAQFEKLTADVVSAKYEANQNSKYLSTLRGYFTKLNEELDFPKLVNLYLPILHTMLLIWKSSDSYNTSSRLVVLVREICNSIIEQARKFVSGPALFRLMEDDNINDAVQILHTTVEVCSKFKVAFAACQELSLTNLPDDRKWGANNDIMFSRLDLFVERCEDILDFTKIVLEFSKLEKVHIGGTKGKSLT
;
A
#
# COMPACT_ATOMS: atom_id res chain seq x y z
N LEU A 1 -46.85 6.87 25.98
CA LEU A 1 -46.50 7.23 24.59
C LEU A 1 -47.17 6.30 23.58
N GLU A 2 -47.12 4.98 23.75
CA GLU A 2 -47.91 4.02 22.93
C GLU A 2 -49.43 4.21 23.03
N LYS A 3 -49.95 4.56 24.22
CA LYS A 3 -51.38 4.85 24.42
C LYS A 3 -51.92 6.11 23.73
N ALA A 4 -51.06 6.92 23.10
CA ALA A 4 -51.46 8.23 22.55
C ALA A 4 -51.51 8.28 21.02
N GLN A 5 -51.30 7.17 20.30
CA GLN A 5 -51.19 7.13 18.82
C GLN A 5 -50.32 8.27 18.25
N SER A 6 -49.25 8.61 18.97
CA SER A 6 -48.40 9.75 18.60
C SER A 6 -47.43 9.35 17.51
N THR A 7 -47.29 10.18 16.47
CA THR A 7 -46.23 10.08 15.45
C THR A 7 -44.82 9.98 16.03
N LEU A 8 -44.61 10.45 17.26
CA LEU A 8 -43.36 10.29 18.00
C LEU A 8 -43.08 8.83 18.37
N GLY A 9 -44.09 8.02 18.70
CA GLY A 9 -43.92 6.60 19.01
C GLY A 9 -43.30 5.82 17.85
N ALA A 10 -43.85 5.99 16.64
CA ALA A 10 -43.32 5.38 15.42
C ALA A 10 -41.90 5.88 15.08
N GLN A 11 -41.60 7.15 15.35
CA GLN A 11 -40.24 7.68 15.18
C GLN A 11 -39.25 7.08 16.17
N PHE A 12 -39.65 6.88 17.44
CA PHE A 12 -38.83 6.24 18.46
C PHE A 12 -38.62 4.74 18.16
N GLU A 13 -39.63 4.03 17.68
CA GLU A 13 -39.52 2.64 17.25
C GLU A 13 -38.54 2.49 16.09
N LYS A 14 -38.66 3.35 15.06
CA LYS A 14 -37.72 3.39 13.94
C LYS A 14 -36.29 3.69 14.42
N LEU A 15 -36.11 4.70 15.26
CA LEU A 15 -34.80 5.06 15.80
C LEU A 15 -34.20 3.91 16.62
N THR A 16 -35.03 3.21 17.41
CA THR A 16 -34.59 2.05 18.18
C THR A 16 -34.13 0.92 17.27
N ALA A 17 -34.86 0.64 16.19
CA ALA A 17 -34.48 -0.35 15.19
C ALA A 17 -33.16 0.02 14.49
N ASP A 18 -33.00 1.30 14.09
CA ASP A 18 -31.78 1.81 13.46
C ASP A 18 -30.57 1.66 14.40
N VAL A 19 -30.74 1.98 15.69
CA VAL A 19 -29.68 1.83 16.71
C VAL A 19 -29.30 0.36 16.92
N VAL A 20 -30.28 -0.55 16.97
CA VAL A 20 -30.02 -1.99 17.12
C VAL A 20 -29.27 -2.53 15.91
N SER A 21 -29.67 -2.13 14.70
CA SER A 21 -28.99 -2.50 13.45
C SER A 21 -27.56 -1.97 13.40
N ALA A 22 -27.35 -0.68 13.67
CA ALA A 22 -26.04 -0.05 13.69
C ALA A 22 -25.12 -0.69 14.75
N LYS A 23 -25.65 -1.03 15.92
CA LYS A 23 -24.90 -1.75 16.97
C LYS A 23 -24.47 -3.14 16.50
N TYR A 24 -25.37 -3.90 15.87
CA TYR A 24 -25.05 -5.21 15.34
C TYR A 24 -23.94 -5.12 14.29
N GLU A 25 -24.07 -4.19 13.35
CA GLU A 25 -23.09 -3.95 12.29
C GLU A 25 -21.72 -3.56 12.86
N ALA A 26 -21.69 -2.62 13.81
CA ALA A 26 -20.46 -2.20 14.47
C ALA A 26 -19.75 -3.36 15.19
N ASN A 27 -20.50 -4.22 15.88
CA ASN A 27 -19.95 -5.40 16.54
C ASN A 27 -19.35 -6.40 15.54
N GLN A 28 -20.03 -6.66 14.42
CA GLN A 28 -19.52 -7.54 13.37
C GLN A 28 -18.25 -6.97 12.73
N ASN A 29 -18.26 -5.68 12.36
CA ASN A 29 -17.09 -5.02 11.78
C ASN A 29 -15.91 -5.08 12.76
N SER A 30 -16.13 -4.77 14.04
CA SER A 30 -15.09 -4.86 15.07
C SER A 30 -14.54 -6.28 15.21
N LYS A 31 -15.40 -7.30 15.21
CA LYS A 31 -14.99 -8.72 15.28
C LYS A 31 -14.09 -9.08 14.10
N TYR A 32 -14.51 -8.81 12.87
CA TYR A 32 -13.75 -9.19 11.68
C TYR A 32 -12.47 -8.38 11.51
N LEU A 33 -12.51 -7.05 11.68
CA LEU A 33 -11.33 -6.20 11.54
C LEU A 33 -10.29 -6.43 12.63
N SER A 34 -10.69 -6.93 13.80
CA SER A 34 -9.73 -7.31 14.85
C SER A 34 -8.74 -8.40 14.40
N THR A 35 -9.12 -9.24 13.44
CA THR A 35 -8.24 -10.29 12.88
C THR A 35 -7.07 -9.71 12.10
N LEU A 36 -7.23 -8.51 11.52
CA LEU A 36 -6.18 -7.81 10.77
C LEU A 36 -5.26 -6.98 11.67
N ARG A 37 -5.66 -6.68 12.91
CA ARG A 37 -4.91 -5.81 13.81
C ARG A 37 -3.45 -6.25 13.99
N GLY A 38 -3.22 -7.54 14.18
CA GLY A 38 -1.87 -8.09 14.33
C GLY A 38 -1.00 -7.88 13.09
N TYR A 39 -1.58 -8.06 11.90
CA TYR A 39 -0.86 -7.83 10.65
C TYR A 39 -0.58 -6.34 10.40
N PHE A 40 -1.53 -5.44 10.69
CA PHE A 40 -1.32 -4.00 10.54
C PHE A 40 -0.32 -3.45 11.55
N THR A 41 -0.27 -4.01 12.76
CA THR A 41 0.78 -3.68 13.74
C THR A 41 2.15 -4.05 13.17
N LYS A 42 2.31 -5.28 12.67
CA LYS A 42 3.56 -5.71 12.01
C LYS A 42 3.90 -4.84 10.79
N LEU A 43 2.92 -4.50 9.95
CA LEU A 43 3.12 -3.63 8.79
C LEU A 43 3.66 -2.25 9.19
N ASN A 44 3.17 -1.70 10.30
CA ASN A 44 3.55 -0.37 10.78
C ASN A 44 4.86 -0.35 11.60
N GLU A 45 5.25 -1.48 12.17
CA GLU A 45 6.41 -1.61 13.07
C GLU A 45 7.59 -2.37 12.44
N GLU A 46 7.44 -2.91 11.23
CA GLU A 46 8.53 -3.61 10.52
C GLU A 46 9.73 -2.68 10.32
N LEU A 47 10.90 -3.14 10.75
CA LEU A 47 12.16 -2.38 10.66
C LEU A 47 12.93 -2.73 9.39
N ASP A 48 12.72 -3.93 8.84
CA ASP A 48 13.33 -4.40 7.61
C ASP A 48 12.35 -4.24 6.46
N PHE A 49 12.40 -3.08 5.81
CA PHE A 49 11.46 -2.70 4.75
C PHE A 49 11.29 -3.76 3.64
N PRO A 50 12.35 -4.39 3.10
CA PRO A 50 12.23 -5.55 2.20
C PRO A 50 11.30 -6.68 2.69
N LYS A 51 11.27 -6.96 4.00
CA LYS A 51 10.45 -8.03 4.57
C LYS A 51 8.96 -7.70 4.59
N LEU A 52 8.57 -6.45 4.37
CA LEU A 52 7.17 -6.02 4.31
C LEU A 52 6.36 -6.83 3.28
N VAL A 53 7.02 -7.24 2.19
CA VAL A 53 6.47 -8.10 1.13
C VAL A 53 5.82 -9.38 1.67
N ASN A 54 6.39 -9.96 2.74
CA ASN A 54 5.91 -11.20 3.33
C ASN A 54 4.54 -11.04 4.00
N LEU A 55 4.14 -9.79 4.33
CA LEU A 55 2.87 -9.49 4.99
C LEU A 55 1.73 -9.27 3.99
N TYR A 56 2.02 -8.96 2.73
CA TYR A 56 1.00 -8.56 1.74
C TYR A 56 -0.02 -9.67 1.48
N LEU A 57 0.43 -10.88 1.11
CA LEU A 57 -0.47 -12.00 0.85
C LEU A 57 -1.29 -12.40 2.10
N PRO A 58 -0.70 -12.57 3.30
CA PRO A 58 -1.48 -12.85 4.50
C PRO A 58 -2.57 -11.81 4.80
N ILE A 59 -2.26 -10.51 4.64
CA ILE A 59 -3.24 -9.43 4.83
C ILE A 59 -4.38 -9.56 3.81
N LEU A 60 -4.05 -9.69 2.53
CA LEU A 60 -5.04 -9.72 1.45
C LEU A 60 -5.91 -10.98 1.50
N HIS A 61 -5.35 -12.14 1.82
CA HIS A 61 -6.13 -13.36 2.04
C HIS A 61 -7.06 -13.22 3.24
N THR A 62 -6.61 -12.60 4.33
CA THR A 62 -7.46 -12.34 5.49
C THR A 62 -8.60 -11.38 5.12
N MET A 63 -8.32 -10.34 4.33
CA MET A 63 -9.35 -9.45 3.78
C MET A 63 -10.36 -10.21 2.90
N LEU A 64 -9.91 -11.12 2.04
CA LEU A 64 -10.79 -11.95 1.20
C LEU A 64 -11.66 -12.89 2.04
N LEU A 65 -11.12 -13.46 3.12
CA LEU A 65 -11.88 -14.28 4.07
C LEU A 65 -12.93 -13.48 4.82
N ILE A 66 -12.58 -12.26 5.28
CA ILE A 66 -13.54 -11.33 5.91
C ILE A 66 -14.65 -10.99 4.92
N TRP A 67 -14.29 -10.66 3.68
CA TRP A 67 -15.24 -10.33 2.62
C TRP A 67 -16.23 -11.48 2.36
N LYS A 68 -15.74 -12.72 2.34
CA LYS A 68 -16.58 -13.91 2.15
C LYS A 68 -17.50 -14.19 3.34
N SER A 69 -17.02 -13.95 4.56
CA SER A 69 -17.68 -14.39 5.81
C SER A 69 -18.54 -13.31 6.48
N SER A 70 -18.31 -12.04 6.18
CA SER A 70 -19.01 -10.92 6.78
C SER A 70 -20.24 -10.52 5.97
N ASP A 71 -21.36 -10.33 6.65
CA ASP A 71 -22.58 -9.80 6.06
C ASP A 71 -22.58 -8.26 6.00
N SER A 72 -21.65 -7.60 6.70
CA SER A 72 -21.58 -6.14 6.83
C SER A 72 -20.32 -5.53 6.20
N TYR A 73 -19.21 -6.25 6.13
CA TYR A 73 -17.92 -5.75 5.65
C TYR A 73 -17.54 -6.35 4.28
N ASN A 74 -18.45 -6.22 3.31
CA ASN A 74 -18.34 -6.80 1.96
C ASN A 74 -18.72 -5.80 0.85
N THR A 75 -18.50 -4.49 1.09
CA THR A 75 -18.82 -3.43 0.12
C THR A 75 -17.57 -2.86 -0.55
N SER A 76 -17.66 -2.53 -1.85
CA SER A 76 -16.52 -1.99 -2.60
C SER A 76 -15.95 -0.72 -1.98
N SER A 77 -16.79 0.12 -1.39
CA SER A 77 -16.36 1.34 -0.69
C SER A 77 -15.41 1.04 0.48
N ARG A 78 -15.71 0.01 1.28
CA ARG A 78 -14.87 -0.40 2.43
C ARG A 78 -13.56 -1.03 1.97
N LEU A 79 -13.59 -1.82 0.89
CA LEU A 79 -12.39 -2.36 0.28
C LEU A 79 -11.46 -1.24 -0.19
N VAL A 80 -12.00 -0.26 -0.92
CA VAL A 80 -11.24 0.90 -1.41
C VAL A 80 -10.56 1.66 -0.28
N VAL A 81 -11.30 1.95 0.81
CA VAL A 81 -10.73 2.64 1.98
C VAL A 81 -9.62 1.81 2.61
N LEU A 82 -9.85 0.51 2.83
CA LEU A 82 -8.87 -0.35 3.50
C LEU A 82 -7.57 -0.50 2.68
N VAL A 83 -7.68 -0.69 1.37
CA VAL A 83 -6.52 -0.77 0.47
C VAL A 83 -5.75 0.55 0.47
N ARG A 84 -6.44 1.69 0.43
CA ARG A 84 -5.79 3.01 0.51
C ARG A 84 -5.02 3.22 1.80
N GLU A 85 -5.57 2.79 2.94
CA GLU A 85 -4.84 2.88 4.21
C GLU A 85 -3.62 1.97 4.25
N ILE A 86 -3.68 0.77 3.67
CA ILE A 86 -2.51 -0.10 3.51
C ILE A 86 -1.46 0.57 2.63
N CYS A 87 -1.85 1.16 1.49
CA CYS A 87 -0.96 1.93 0.62
C CYS A 87 -0.30 3.08 1.40
N ASN A 88 -1.05 3.83 2.22
CA ASN A 88 -0.52 4.90 3.05
C ASN A 88 0.53 4.37 4.04
N SER A 89 0.27 3.25 4.72
CA SER A 89 1.24 2.62 5.62
C SER A 89 2.51 2.18 4.89
N ILE A 90 2.39 1.59 3.69
CA ILE A 90 3.55 1.18 2.87
C ILE A 90 4.40 2.40 2.50
N ILE A 91 3.78 3.49 2.06
CA ILE A 91 4.48 4.76 1.74
C ILE A 91 5.21 5.29 2.97
N GLU A 92 4.59 5.22 4.15
CA GLU A 92 5.20 5.69 5.39
C GLU A 92 6.42 4.84 5.78
N GLN A 93 6.38 3.51 5.59
CA GLN A 93 7.55 2.66 5.76
C GLN A 93 8.63 2.94 4.73
N ALA A 94 8.24 3.13 3.47
CA ALA A 94 9.17 3.47 2.40
C ALA A 94 9.93 4.76 2.72
N ARG A 95 9.25 5.80 3.20
CA ARG A 95 9.87 7.08 3.60
C ARG A 95 10.85 6.98 4.75
N LYS A 96 10.73 5.97 5.62
CA LYS A 96 11.72 5.69 6.67
C LYS A 96 12.95 4.99 6.11
N PHE A 97 12.76 4.15 5.10
CA PHE A 97 13.82 3.40 4.43
C PHE A 97 14.60 4.27 3.43
N VAL A 98 13.91 5.06 2.60
CA VAL A 98 14.51 5.97 1.61
C VAL A 98 14.39 7.41 2.06
N SER A 99 15.55 8.09 2.19
CA SER A 99 15.63 9.48 2.60
C SER A 99 16.49 10.27 1.61
N GLY A 100 15.93 11.36 1.07
CA GLY A 100 16.63 12.22 0.10
C GLY A 100 18.01 12.67 0.59
N PRO A 101 18.14 13.28 1.78
CA PRO A 101 19.45 13.65 2.34
C PRO A 101 20.42 12.47 2.49
N ALA A 102 19.93 11.28 2.82
CA ALA A 102 20.78 10.09 2.91
C ALA A 102 21.26 9.63 1.52
N LEU A 103 20.38 9.66 0.52
CA LEU A 103 20.72 9.34 -0.86
C LEU A 103 21.77 10.30 -1.42
N PHE A 104 21.60 11.62 -1.24
CA PHE A 104 22.59 12.60 -1.72
C PHE A 104 23.95 12.42 -1.07
N ARG A 105 24.00 12.14 0.25
CA ARG A 105 25.26 11.80 0.93
C ARG A 105 25.93 10.56 0.33
N LEU A 106 25.16 9.50 0.07
CA LEU A 106 25.70 8.30 -0.59
C LEU A 106 26.25 8.62 -1.99
N MET A 107 25.66 9.57 -2.70
CA MET A 107 26.16 10.02 -4.00
C MET A 107 27.46 10.83 -3.88
N GLU A 108 27.55 11.71 -2.89
CA GLU A 108 28.75 12.53 -2.61
C GLU A 108 29.93 11.68 -2.11
N ASP A 109 29.66 10.65 -1.31
CA ASP A 109 30.66 9.75 -0.73
C ASP A 109 31.09 8.63 -1.70
N ASP A 110 30.83 8.77 -3.01
CA ASP A 110 31.20 7.80 -4.07
C ASP A 110 30.53 6.41 -3.91
N ASN A 111 29.49 6.30 -3.07
CA ASN A 111 28.70 5.10 -2.78
C ASN A 111 27.37 5.06 -3.56
N ILE A 112 27.38 5.56 -4.80
CA ILE A 112 26.18 5.73 -5.64
C ILE A 112 25.43 4.41 -5.87
N ASN A 113 26.15 3.27 -5.93
CA ASN A 113 25.52 1.94 -6.10
C ASN A 113 24.56 1.60 -4.95
N ASP A 114 24.88 1.99 -3.71
CA ASP A 114 24.00 1.76 -2.56
C ASP A 114 22.73 2.61 -2.66
N ALA A 115 22.86 3.85 -3.13
CA ALA A 115 21.71 4.72 -3.40
C ALA A 115 20.78 4.12 -4.47
N VAL A 116 21.35 3.60 -5.57
CA VAL A 116 20.60 2.88 -6.62
C VAL A 116 19.88 1.67 -6.02
N GLN A 117 20.56 0.87 -5.20
CA GLN A 117 19.98 -0.32 -4.59
C GLN A 117 18.81 0.02 -3.65
N ILE A 118 18.95 1.04 -2.80
CA ILE A 118 17.87 1.51 -1.90
C ILE A 118 16.64 1.93 -2.70
N LEU A 119 16.83 2.73 -3.76
CA LEU A 119 15.73 3.21 -4.61
C LEU A 119 15.07 2.06 -5.37
N HIS A 120 15.86 1.15 -5.95
CA HIS A 120 15.34 -0.04 -6.62
C HIS A 120 14.51 -0.91 -5.68
N THR A 121 15.03 -1.22 -4.50
CA THR A 121 14.31 -1.97 -3.47
C THR A 121 13.04 -1.26 -3.04
N THR A 122 13.04 0.07 -2.96
CA THR A 122 11.83 0.86 -2.64
C THR A 122 10.74 0.65 -3.69
N VAL A 123 11.07 0.82 -4.97
CA VAL A 123 10.14 0.60 -6.08
C VAL A 123 9.62 -0.83 -6.10
N GLU A 124 10.51 -1.81 -5.93
CA GLU A 124 10.16 -3.23 -5.96
C GLU A 124 9.18 -3.61 -4.84
N VAL A 125 9.46 -3.22 -3.59
CA VAL A 125 8.61 -3.55 -2.43
C VAL A 125 7.23 -2.90 -2.54
N CYS A 126 7.15 -1.65 -3.00
CA CYS A 126 5.87 -0.97 -3.24
C CYS A 126 5.06 -1.66 -4.35
N SER A 127 5.70 -1.98 -5.48
CA SER A 127 5.05 -2.62 -6.63
C SER A 127 4.56 -4.04 -6.32
N LYS A 128 5.27 -4.79 -5.48
CA LYS A 128 4.85 -6.14 -5.05
C LYS A 128 3.50 -6.16 -4.35
N PHE A 129 3.09 -5.08 -3.68
CA PHE A 129 1.76 -5.01 -3.08
C PHE A 129 0.65 -5.04 -4.15
N LYS A 130 0.82 -4.28 -5.24
CA LYS A 130 -0.14 -4.28 -6.37
C LYS A 130 -0.23 -5.66 -7.02
N VAL A 131 0.90 -6.33 -7.21
CA VAL A 131 0.95 -7.70 -7.75
C VAL A 131 0.20 -8.67 -6.84
N ALA A 132 0.44 -8.61 -5.53
CA ALA A 132 -0.26 -9.46 -4.56
C ALA A 132 -1.78 -9.18 -4.54
N PHE A 133 -2.18 -7.91 -4.65
CA PHE A 133 -3.58 -7.52 -4.73
C PHE A 133 -4.25 -8.07 -5.99
N ALA A 134 -3.61 -7.94 -7.16
CA ALA A 134 -4.13 -8.47 -8.42
C ALA A 134 -4.35 -9.99 -8.36
N ALA A 135 -3.41 -10.73 -7.77
CA ALA A 135 -3.57 -12.17 -7.56
C ALA A 135 -4.78 -12.50 -6.65
N CYS A 136 -4.97 -11.73 -5.57
CA CYS A 136 -6.14 -11.92 -4.69
C CYS A 136 -7.45 -11.50 -5.37
N GLN A 137 -7.42 -10.49 -6.23
CA GLN A 137 -8.55 -10.08 -7.05
C GLN A 137 -8.94 -11.20 -8.02
N GLU A 138 -7.98 -11.84 -8.68
CA GLU A 138 -8.22 -13.00 -9.53
C GLU A 138 -8.85 -14.16 -8.75
N LEU A 139 -8.33 -14.47 -7.55
CA LEU A 139 -8.92 -15.47 -6.66
C LEU A 139 -10.37 -15.13 -6.30
N SER A 140 -10.68 -13.85 -6.06
CA SER A 140 -12.06 -13.39 -5.85
C SER A 140 -12.93 -13.62 -7.08
N LEU A 141 -12.41 -13.42 -8.29
CA LEU A 141 -13.17 -13.63 -9.53
C LEU A 141 -13.51 -15.11 -9.77
N THR A 142 -12.61 -16.02 -9.38
CA THR A 142 -12.82 -17.47 -9.55
C THR A 142 -13.66 -18.11 -8.44
N ASN A 143 -13.49 -17.67 -7.19
CA ASN A 143 -14.03 -18.39 -6.02
C ASN A 143 -15.28 -17.75 -5.40
N LEU A 144 -15.64 -16.52 -5.79
CA LEU A 144 -16.82 -15.83 -5.28
C LEU A 144 -17.93 -15.74 -6.33
N PRO A 145 -19.20 -15.78 -5.90
CA PRO A 145 -20.35 -15.45 -6.75
C PRO A 145 -20.23 -14.06 -7.38
N ASP A 146 -20.86 -13.85 -8.54
CA ASP A 146 -20.75 -12.61 -9.33
C ASP A 146 -21.09 -11.33 -8.56
N ASP A 147 -22.06 -11.39 -7.65
CA ASP A 147 -22.51 -10.29 -6.79
C ASP A 147 -21.52 -9.92 -5.67
N ARG A 148 -20.54 -10.78 -5.40
CA ARG A 148 -19.54 -10.61 -4.32
C ARG A 148 -18.11 -10.50 -4.83
N LYS A 149 -17.91 -10.30 -6.13
CA LYS A 149 -16.57 -10.09 -6.71
C LYS A 149 -15.99 -8.75 -6.26
N TRP A 150 -14.67 -8.70 -6.11
CA TRP A 150 -13.94 -7.46 -5.84
C TRP A 150 -13.97 -6.52 -7.06
N GLY A 151 -15.06 -5.76 -7.19
CA GLY A 151 -15.30 -4.82 -8.30
C GLY A 151 -14.79 -3.39 -8.05
N ALA A 152 -13.63 -3.24 -7.38
CA ALA A 152 -13.08 -1.91 -7.08
C ALA A 152 -12.24 -1.36 -8.24
N ASN A 153 -12.33 -0.05 -8.47
CA ASN A 153 -11.48 0.66 -9.43
C ASN A 153 -10.04 0.74 -8.88
N ASN A 154 -9.13 0.01 -9.51
CA ASN A 154 -7.73 -0.09 -9.10
C ASN A 154 -7.04 1.28 -9.12
N ASP A 155 -7.27 2.11 -10.13
CA ASP A 155 -6.64 3.44 -10.26
C ASP A 155 -6.97 4.33 -9.05
N ILE A 156 -8.22 4.28 -8.58
CA ILE A 156 -8.68 5.06 -7.43
C ILE A 156 -8.04 4.57 -6.13
N MET A 157 -7.76 3.27 -6.00
CA MET A 157 -7.15 2.68 -4.79
C MET A 157 -5.64 2.93 -4.72
N PHE A 158 -4.96 2.88 -5.86
CA PHE A 158 -3.49 2.91 -5.92
C PHE A 158 -2.91 4.27 -6.29
N SER A 159 -3.71 5.26 -6.71
CA SER A 159 -3.23 6.57 -7.18
C SER A 159 -2.10 7.20 -6.37
N ARG A 160 -2.20 7.20 -5.04
CA ARG A 160 -1.16 7.78 -4.17
C ARG A 160 0.11 6.93 -4.10
N LEU A 161 -0.02 5.60 -4.12
CA LEU A 161 1.12 4.68 -4.18
C LEU A 161 1.81 4.80 -5.54
N ASP A 162 1.04 4.89 -6.62
CA ASP A 162 1.53 5.03 -7.99
C ASP A 162 2.35 6.31 -8.15
N LEU A 163 1.80 7.46 -7.74
CA LEU A 163 2.54 8.73 -7.73
C LEU A 163 3.81 8.69 -6.86
N PHE A 164 3.81 7.89 -5.79
CA PHE A 164 5.02 7.74 -4.96
C PHE A 164 6.07 6.89 -5.67
N VAL A 165 5.66 5.78 -6.28
CA VAL A 165 6.54 4.88 -7.04
C VAL A 165 7.14 5.61 -8.24
N GLU A 166 6.34 6.32 -9.03
CA GLU A 166 6.81 7.13 -10.17
C GLU A 166 7.92 8.10 -9.75
N ARG A 167 7.75 8.79 -8.62
CA ARG A 167 8.78 9.69 -8.10
C ARG A 167 10.05 8.96 -7.68
N CYS A 168 9.94 7.75 -7.12
CA CYS A 168 11.11 6.94 -6.79
C CYS A 168 11.82 6.43 -8.04
N GLU A 169 11.08 6.10 -9.10
CA GLU A 169 11.62 5.71 -10.41
C GLU A 169 12.36 6.87 -11.07
N ASP A 170 11.79 8.08 -11.08
CA ASP A 170 12.46 9.28 -11.59
C ASP A 170 13.80 9.54 -10.89
N ILE A 171 13.83 9.43 -9.55
CA ILE A 171 15.06 9.62 -8.76
C ILE A 171 16.04 8.48 -9.01
N LEU A 172 15.56 7.25 -9.17
CA LEU A 172 16.38 6.09 -9.49
C LEU A 172 17.08 6.28 -10.85
N ASP A 173 16.36 6.73 -11.87
CA ASP A 173 16.92 6.96 -13.19
C ASP A 173 17.91 8.13 -13.20
N PHE A 174 17.62 9.21 -12.48
CA PHE A 174 18.58 10.27 -12.22
C PHE A 174 19.87 9.73 -11.56
N THR A 175 19.73 8.91 -10.53
CA THR A 175 20.88 8.35 -9.79
C THR A 175 21.72 7.43 -10.68
N LYS A 176 21.10 6.63 -11.54
CA LYS A 176 21.81 5.81 -12.54
C LYS A 176 22.58 6.68 -13.52
N ILE A 177 22.02 7.80 -13.98
CA ILE A 177 22.74 8.74 -14.84
C ILE A 177 23.98 9.27 -14.12
N VAL A 178 23.85 9.73 -12.87
CA VAL A 178 25.00 10.19 -12.07
C VAL A 178 26.07 9.09 -11.95
N LEU A 179 25.66 7.84 -11.73
CA LEU A 179 26.58 6.70 -11.68
C LEU A 179 27.35 6.53 -13.00
N GLU A 180 26.67 6.58 -14.15
CA GLU A 180 27.35 6.45 -15.45
C GLU A 180 28.34 7.60 -15.71
N PHE A 181 28.00 8.84 -15.32
CA PHE A 181 28.92 9.97 -15.44
C PHE A 181 30.13 9.88 -14.50
N SER A 182 29.95 9.36 -13.27
CA SER A 182 31.06 9.14 -12.33
C SER A 182 32.10 8.13 -12.85
N LYS A 183 31.67 7.17 -13.68
CA LYS A 183 32.59 6.23 -14.35
C LYS A 183 33.45 6.93 -15.38
N LEU A 184 32.90 7.90 -16.12
CA LEU A 184 33.62 8.66 -17.16
C LEU A 184 34.72 9.54 -16.58
N GLU A 185 34.50 10.13 -15.40
CA GLU A 185 35.54 10.91 -14.69
C GLU A 185 36.79 10.07 -14.38
N LYS A 186 36.61 8.76 -14.16
CA LYS A 186 37.70 7.84 -13.83
C LYS A 186 38.37 7.22 -15.07
N VAL A 187 37.87 7.46 -16.29
CA VAL A 187 38.45 6.94 -17.54
C VAL A 187 39.65 7.78 -17.97
N HIS A 188 40.85 7.26 -17.74
CA HIS A 188 42.06 7.80 -18.38
C HIS A 188 42.11 7.34 -19.85
N ILE A 189 42.02 8.28 -20.79
CA ILE A 189 42.14 8.00 -22.22
C ILE A 189 43.60 7.67 -22.54
N GLY A 190 43.95 6.38 -22.49
CA GLY A 190 45.28 5.86 -22.84
C GLY A 190 45.51 5.83 -24.34
N GLY A 191 45.88 6.96 -24.93
CA GLY A 191 46.30 7.08 -26.33
C GLY A 191 47.34 8.17 -26.52
N THR A 192 48.05 8.18 -27.65
CA THR A 192 49.13 9.16 -27.96
C THR A 192 48.65 10.62 -28.00
N LYS A 193 47.32 10.86 -27.98
CA LYS A 193 46.68 12.17 -27.83
C LYS A 193 45.87 12.35 -26.54
N GLY A 194 45.91 11.39 -25.61
CA GLY A 194 45.13 11.40 -24.37
C GLY A 194 45.36 12.63 -23.50
N LYS A 195 46.60 13.13 -23.46
CA LYS A 195 46.99 14.36 -22.74
C LYS A 195 46.39 15.67 -23.29
N SER A 196 45.80 15.65 -24.48
CA SER A 196 45.10 16.83 -25.04
C SER A 196 43.59 16.78 -24.86
N LEU A 197 43.05 15.68 -24.34
CA LEU A 197 41.62 15.40 -24.18
C LEU A 197 41.23 15.07 -22.73
N THR A 198 42.20 15.09 -21.81
CA THR A 198 42.03 15.09 -20.35
C THR A 198 42.41 16.47 -19.83
#